data_AF-A0A8B8NFK3-F1
#
_entry.id   AF-A0A8B8NFK3-F1
#
_cell.length_a   1.000
_cell.length_b   1.000
_cell.length_c   1.000
_cell.angle_alpha   90.00
_cell.angle_beta   90.00
_cell.angle_gamma   90.00
#
_symmetry.space_group_name_H-M   'P 1'
#
loop_
_entity.id
_entity.type
_entity.pdbx_description
1 polymer ?
#
loop_
_entity_poly.entity_id
_entity_poly.type
_entity_poly.pdbx_seq_one_letter_code
_entity_poly.pdbx_strand_id
1 'polypeptide(L)'
;MAYVPPHKRPSKESVSPSPVPASLSQQFKKGLSFRSPENNAHQSGKIANANTTIYRWLTVGLDFDGDHLPCGVFLKPVSVEAIAPISGEKLLSLLALGKSRMVNEEDETGQDHWKKPWEHIAETVMQDLVSSFEVVRSEIKGPSFVRIKPMLVARFGKNLFRGTPPFPVEACGDIVTENSLKQRKKLFYTNLPSSFVEDVTQRIITEIGLSFEDEKDRYIVLLSDKSRPDVTITCKCNVIKADQRLELYKVELNPVRRLVVDVSCLNKDLDMRLMLFNKRILTAIDENAKNSISDLITSAVLDSNVKGGLRWPLGKASSGDRYSVVGMWHTISKRYKNSSMKLEARHADRFEFGNSHGEVTEEVELYLKGIISELHGQSVGTDSISDMLKDAVKMMWEHFLSCGYPVV
;
A
#
# COMPACT_ATOMS: atom_id res chain seq x y z
N MET A 1 21.69 23.51 -23.45
CA MET A 1 21.55 23.50 -21.98
C MET A 1 20.99 22.15 -21.57
N ALA A 2 21.63 21.45 -20.62
CA ALA A 2 21.14 20.15 -20.16
C ALA A 2 19.90 20.33 -19.28
N TYR A 3 18.85 19.55 -19.52
CA TYR A 3 17.62 19.56 -18.73
C TYR A 3 17.92 19.04 -17.31
N VAL A 4 17.58 19.83 -16.28
CA VAL A 4 17.70 19.44 -14.87
C VAL A 4 16.35 18.90 -14.36
N PRO A 5 16.27 17.62 -13.94
CA PRO A 5 15.04 17.03 -13.41
C PRO A 5 14.47 17.80 -12.22
N PRO A 6 13.13 17.88 -12.05
CA PRO A 6 12.49 18.66 -10.99
C PRO A 6 13.03 18.38 -9.57
N HIS A 7 13.33 17.11 -9.26
CA HIS A 7 13.83 16.68 -7.96
C HIS A 7 15.33 17.00 -7.71
N LYS A 8 16.07 17.47 -8.74
CA LYS A 8 17.47 17.91 -8.62
C LYS A 8 17.61 19.44 -8.66
N ARG A 9 16.50 20.18 -8.69
CA ARG A 9 16.54 21.63 -8.66
C ARG A 9 16.80 22.08 -7.21
N PRO A 10 17.85 22.88 -6.95
CA PRO A 10 18.09 23.38 -5.61
C PRO A 10 16.90 24.24 -5.16
N SER A 11 16.35 23.93 -3.99
CA SER A 11 15.38 24.79 -3.30
C SER A 11 16.09 26.09 -2.94
N LYS A 12 15.77 27.19 -3.62
CA LYS A 12 16.37 28.50 -3.30
C LYS A 12 15.92 28.92 -1.90
N GLU A 13 16.90 29.08 -1.02
CA GLU A 13 16.79 29.82 0.22
C GLU A 13 16.31 31.26 -0.05
N SER A 14 15.60 31.78 0.93
CA SER A 14 14.95 33.08 0.95
C SER A 14 15.90 34.24 0.66
N VAL A 15 15.65 34.95 -0.44
CA VAL A 15 16.10 36.34 -0.61
C VAL A 15 14.84 37.21 -0.64
N SER A 16 14.82 38.23 0.22
CA SER A 16 13.69 39.12 0.47
C SER A 16 13.15 39.80 -0.79
N PRO A 17 11.85 40.12 -0.87
CA PRO A 17 11.25 40.70 -2.06
C PRO A 17 11.52 42.21 -2.15
N SER A 18 11.94 42.68 -3.33
CA SER A 18 11.84 44.08 -3.74
C SER A 18 10.59 44.24 -4.62
N PRO A 19 9.88 45.39 -4.60
CA PRO A 19 8.45 45.44 -4.90
C PRO A 19 8.18 45.54 -6.40
N VAL A 20 7.19 44.78 -6.89
CA VAL A 20 6.61 44.94 -8.24
C VAL A 20 5.17 45.47 -8.10
N PRO A 21 4.73 46.39 -8.97
CA PRO A 21 3.58 47.24 -8.72
C PRO A 21 2.23 46.53 -8.83
N ALA A 22 1.26 47.05 -8.10
CA ALA A 22 -0.13 46.64 -8.13
C ALA A 22 -0.77 46.87 -9.51
N SER A 23 -1.06 45.80 -10.23
CA SER A 23 -2.27 45.71 -11.06
C SER A 23 -2.51 44.27 -11.52
N LEU A 24 -3.76 43.85 -11.36
CA LEU A 24 -4.44 42.61 -11.81
C LEU A 24 -5.02 41.78 -10.67
N SER A 25 -5.85 42.46 -9.87
CA SER A 25 -6.92 41.85 -9.09
C SER A 25 -8.00 41.30 -10.03
N GLN A 26 -7.83 40.07 -10.54
CA GLN A 26 -8.98 39.31 -11.04
C GLN A 26 -9.68 38.63 -9.86
N GLN A 27 -10.78 39.26 -9.46
CA GLN A 27 -11.78 38.76 -8.51
C GLN A 27 -12.24 37.35 -8.92
N PHE A 28 -11.79 36.32 -8.20
CA PHE A 28 -12.51 35.05 -8.18
C PHE A 28 -13.64 35.14 -7.16
N LYS A 29 -14.85 35.23 -7.69
CA LYS A 29 -16.10 35.21 -6.93
C LYS A 29 -16.17 33.94 -6.08
N LYS A 30 -16.31 34.18 -4.79
CA LYS A 30 -16.69 33.24 -3.74
C LYS A 30 -18.05 32.62 -4.10
N GLY A 31 -18.14 31.29 -4.08
CA GLY A 31 -19.42 30.58 -4.00
C GLY A 31 -19.67 29.58 -5.11
N LEU A 32 -19.07 28.39 -5.00
CA LEU A 32 -19.70 27.13 -5.41
C LEU A 32 -19.22 26.05 -4.43
N SER A 33 -20.14 25.57 -3.58
CA SER A 33 -19.92 24.44 -2.69
C SER A 33 -19.91 23.16 -3.52
N PHE A 34 -18.75 22.78 -4.03
CA PHE A 34 -18.56 21.43 -4.56
C PHE A 34 -18.21 20.50 -3.40
N ARG A 35 -19.10 19.54 -3.15
CA ARG A 35 -18.81 18.36 -2.33
C ARG A 35 -17.71 17.60 -3.05
N SER A 36 -16.46 17.80 -2.64
CA SER A 36 -15.31 17.15 -3.24
C SER A 36 -15.38 15.64 -3.01
N PRO A 37 -15.14 14.80 -4.03
CA PRO A 37 -14.98 13.37 -3.82
C PRO A 37 -13.80 13.11 -2.87
N GLU A 38 -13.91 12.08 -2.05
CA GLU A 38 -12.89 11.62 -1.12
C GLU A 38 -11.62 11.18 -1.88
N ASN A 39 -10.77 12.14 -2.23
CA ASN A 39 -9.45 11.87 -2.78
C ASN A 39 -8.52 11.45 -1.65
N ASN A 40 -8.42 10.14 -1.44
CA ASN A 40 -7.22 9.53 -0.88
C ASN A 40 -6.11 9.56 -1.95
N ALA A 41 -5.60 10.77 -2.22
CA ALA A 41 -4.29 10.92 -2.82
C ALA A 41 -3.26 10.26 -1.88
N HIS A 42 -2.13 9.81 -2.41
CA HIS A 42 -1.08 9.05 -1.71
C HIS A 42 -1.37 7.56 -1.59
N GLN A 43 -1.21 6.86 -2.72
CA GLN A 43 -0.76 5.47 -2.73
C GLN A 43 -0.25 5.12 -4.13
N SER A 44 1.04 4.79 -4.17
CA SER A 44 1.71 3.86 -5.09
C SER A 44 0.75 3.21 -6.11
N GLY A 45 0.73 3.74 -7.34
CA GLY A 45 0.12 3.10 -8.49
C GLY A 45 -1.39 2.89 -8.35
N LYS A 46 -2.17 3.98 -8.48
CA LYS A 46 -3.65 4.09 -8.47
C LYS A 46 -4.40 2.75 -8.42
N ILE A 47 -4.48 2.12 -7.25
CA ILE A 47 -5.35 0.97 -7.03
C ILE A 47 -6.78 1.49 -6.97
N ALA A 48 -7.65 1.03 -7.86
CA ALA A 48 -9.05 1.43 -7.85
C ALA A 48 -9.82 0.73 -6.73
N ASN A 49 -10.91 1.34 -6.30
CA ASN A 49 -11.87 0.73 -5.39
C ASN A 49 -13.08 0.32 -6.23
N ALA A 50 -13.58 -0.90 -6.02
CA ALA A 50 -14.92 -1.25 -6.50
C ALA A 50 -15.96 -0.40 -5.74
N ASN A 51 -17.12 -0.16 -6.36
CA ASN A 51 -18.23 0.53 -5.68
C ASN A 51 -18.68 -0.20 -4.40
N THR A 52 -18.43 -1.50 -4.32
CA THR A 52 -18.76 -2.37 -3.19
C THR A 52 -17.54 -2.69 -2.32
N THR A 53 -16.47 -1.88 -2.37
CA THR A 53 -15.27 -2.14 -1.56
C THR A 53 -15.58 -1.97 -0.09
N ILE A 54 -15.27 -3.00 0.71
CA ILE A 54 -15.39 -2.93 2.15
C ILE A 54 -14.07 -2.43 2.75
N TYR A 55 -14.17 -1.45 3.64
CA TYR A 55 -13.07 -0.92 4.43
C TYR A 55 -13.34 -1.13 5.91
N ARG A 56 -12.43 -1.83 6.58
CA ARG A 56 -12.43 -1.94 8.04
C ARG A 56 -11.14 -1.42 8.63
N TRP A 57 -11.26 -0.89 9.83
CA TRP A 57 -10.13 -0.59 10.69
C TRP A 57 -10.43 -1.17 12.07
N LEU A 58 -9.44 -1.87 12.64
CA LEU A 58 -9.51 -2.56 13.92
C LEU A 58 -8.33 -2.15 14.80
N THR A 59 -8.54 -2.15 16.11
CA THR A 59 -7.48 -2.02 17.12
C THR A 59 -7.43 -3.28 17.95
N VAL A 60 -6.23 -3.81 18.17
CA VAL A 60 -6.01 -5.07 18.90
C VAL A 60 -4.74 -4.98 19.76
N GLY A 61 -4.61 -5.86 20.76
CA GLY A 61 -3.38 -6.02 21.52
C GLY A 61 -3.30 -5.26 22.84
N LEU A 62 -4.41 -4.76 23.37
CA LEU A 62 -4.52 -4.29 24.76
C LEU A 62 -5.74 -4.94 25.42
N ASP A 63 -5.77 -4.97 26.74
CA ASP A 63 -6.92 -5.45 27.51
C ASP A 63 -8.07 -4.45 27.28
N PHE A 64 -9.08 -4.85 26.49
CA PHE A 64 -10.17 -3.98 26.08
C PHE A 64 -11.34 -4.07 27.06
N ASP A 65 -11.82 -2.93 27.54
CA ASP A 65 -13.16 -2.78 28.13
C ASP A 65 -14.01 -1.91 27.18
N GLY A 66 -14.71 -2.56 26.24
CA GLY A 66 -15.66 -1.90 25.32
C GLY A 66 -15.07 -1.06 24.18
N ASP A 67 -15.90 -0.16 23.62
CA ASP A 67 -15.63 0.71 22.44
C ASP A 67 -14.64 1.87 22.71
N HIS A 68 -13.97 1.85 23.86
CA HIS A 68 -13.04 2.88 24.30
C HIS A 68 -11.60 2.39 24.15
N LEU A 69 -10.74 3.24 23.59
CA LEU A 69 -9.30 2.97 23.62
C LEU A 69 -8.84 2.99 25.08
N PRO A 70 -8.03 2.02 25.51
CA PRO A 70 -7.59 1.92 26.89
C PRO A 70 -6.78 3.14 27.31
N CYS A 71 -6.82 3.44 28.61
CA CYS A 71 -6.03 4.50 29.21
C CYS A 71 -4.53 4.28 28.88
N GLY A 72 -3.89 5.26 28.24
CA GLY A 72 -2.49 5.16 27.81
C GLY A 72 -2.26 5.02 26.31
N VAL A 73 -3.31 4.97 25.47
CA VAL A 73 -3.16 5.08 24.01
C VAL A 73 -3.28 6.53 23.56
N PHE A 74 -2.30 7.01 22.81
CA PHE A 74 -2.26 8.39 22.30
C PHE A 74 -1.71 8.43 20.88
N LEU A 75 -1.95 9.57 20.21
CA LEU A 75 -1.42 9.84 18.89
C LEU A 75 -0.06 10.54 19.00
N LYS A 76 0.98 9.91 18.47
CA LYS A 76 2.31 10.51 18.36
C LYS A 76 2.48 11.14 16.97
N PRO A 77 2.93 12.39 16.86
CA PRO A 77 3.29 12.97 15.58
C PRO A 77 4.46 12.22 14.95
N VAL A 78 4.38 12.02 13.65
CA VAL A 78 5.44 11.35 12.90
C VAL A 78 5.82 12.14 11.67
N SER A 79 7.13 12.19 11.41
CA SER A 79 7.69 12.78 10.21
C SER A 79 7.98 11.68 9.20
N VAL A 80 7.27 11.69 8.07
CA VAL A 80 7.60 10.83 6.93
C VAL A 80 7.96 11.71 5.76
N GLU A 81 9.25 11.77 5.42
CA GLU A 81 9.78 12.64 4.37
C GLU A 81 9.12 12.40 3.00
N ALA A 82 8.69 11.16 2.74
CA ALA A 82 8.07 10.76 1.48
C ALA A 82 6.60 11.23 1.32
N ILE A 83 5.95 11.64 2.41
CA ILE A 83 4.54 12.04 2.41
C ILE A 83 4.50 13.50 2.87
N ALA A 84 4.92 14.41 2.00
CA ALA A 84 4.75 15.83 2.24
C ALA A 84 3.24 16.13 2.40
N PRO A 85 2.82 16.80 3.49
CA PRO A 85 1.44 17.20 3.64
C PRO A 85 1.10 18.28 2.63
N ILE A 86 0.21 17.96 1.69
CA ILE A 86 -0.34 18.95 0.75
C ILE A 86 -1.11 20.07 1.51
N SER A 87 -1.49 19.83 2.76
CA SER A 87 -2.41 20.68 3.55
C SER A 87 -1.86 21.20 4.89
N GLY A 88 -0.57 21.05 5.21
CA GLY A 88 -0.03 21.45 6.52
C GLY A 88 -0.48 20.56 7.70
N GLU A 89 -1.28 19.52 7.45
CA GLU A 89 -1.66 18.48 8.42
C GLU A 89 -0.46 17.57 8.73
N LYS A 90 -0.29 17.14 9.99
CA LYS A 90 0.76 16.17 10.33
C LYS A 90 0.23 14.74 10.20
N LEU A 91 1.15 13.79 10.00
CA LEU A 91 0.87 12.37 10.14
C LEU A 91 1.04 11.99 11.60
N LEU A 92 0.10 11.19 12.11
CA LEU A 92 0.07 10.75 13.49
C LEU A 92 0.03 9.22 13.50
N SER A 93 0.79 8.57 14.36
CA SER A 93 0.71 7.12 14.62
C SER A 93 0.11 6.85 15.98
N LEU A 94 -0.56 5.71 16.14
CA LEU A 94 -1.01 5.26 17.46
C LEU A 94 0.17 4.69 18.24
N LEU A 95 0.28 5.11 19.50
CA LEU A 95 1.27 4.63 20.44
C LEU A 95 0.58 4.27 21.75
N ALA A 96 0.86 3.08 22.28
CA ALA A 96 0.44 2.67 23.61
C ALA A 96 1.59 2.91 24.61
N LEU A 97 1.32 3.63 25.70
CA LEU A 97 2.19 3.76 26.87
C LEU A 97 1.93 2.59 27.81
N GLY A 98 2.92 1.71 27.92
CA GLY A 98 2.87 0.51 28.75
C GLY A 98 2.70 -0.74 27.89
N LYS A 99 3.74 -1.58 27.86
CA LYS A 99 3.52 -2.99 27.55
C LYS A 99 2.64 -3.52 28.68
N SER A 100 1.35 -3.76 28.43
CA SER A 100 0.55 -4.54 29.38
C SER A 100 1.35 -5.80 29.70
N ARG A 101 1.52 -6.10 30.99
CA ARG A 101 2.27 -7.27 31.46
C ARG A 101 1.78 -8.46 30.65
N MET A 102 2.69 -9.14 29.94
CA MET A 102 2.36 -10.47 29.45
C MET A 102 2.01 -11.29 30.70
N VAL A 103 0.73 -11.67 30.82
CA VAL A 103 0.38 -12.80 31.65
C VAL A 103 1.16 -13.96 31.05
N ASN A 104 2.02 -14.58 31.88
CA ASN A 104 2.75 -15.77 31.48
C ASN A 104 1.74 -16.76 30.88
N GLU A 105 2.09 -17.40 29.76
CA GLU A 105 1.24 -18.39 29.08
C GLU A 105 1.01 -19.68 29.90
N GLU A 106 1.26 -19.67 31.22
CA GLU A 106 1.21 -20.83 32.11
C GLU A 106 0.17 -20.72 33.25
N ASP A 107 -0.56 -19.61 33.41
CA ASP A 107 -1.65 -19.54 34.41
C ASP A 107 -2.98 -20.06 33.83
N GLU A 108 -3.13 -21.38 33.77
CA GLU A 108 -4.38 -22.10 33.44
C GLU A 108 -5.51 -21.94 34.49
N THR A 109 -5.43 -20.96 35.42
CA THR A 109 -6.38 -20.85 36.55
C THR A 109 -6.99 -19.47 36.78
N GLY A 110 -6.86 -18.54 35.83
CA GLY A 110 -7.56 -17.25 35.84
C GLY A 110 -8.62 -17.19 34.73
N GLN A 111 -9.88 -17.25 35.11
CA GLN A 111 -11.05 -17.27 34.22
C GLN A 111 -11.29 -15.90 33.57
N ASP A 112 -10.47 -15.53 32.60
CA ASP A 112 -10.68 -14.33 31.78
C ASP A 112 -10.79 -14.79 30.30
N HIS A 113 -12.03 -14.95 29.83
CA HIS A 113 -12.41 -15.52 28.53
C HIS A 113 -12.10 -14.58 27.35
N TRP A 114 -10.89 -14.05 27.23
CA TRP A 114 -10.54 -13.13 26.15
C TRP A 114 -10.00 -13.87 24.94
N LYS A 115 -10.66 -13.65 23.79
CA LYS A 115 -10.24 -14.21 22.52
C LYS A 115 -8.85 -13.69 22.15
N LYS A 116 -7.99 -14.58 21.67
CA LYS A 116 -6.64 -14.20 21.24
C LYS A 116 -6.72 -13.16 20.11
N PRO A 117 -5.82 -12.16 20.03
CA PRO A 117 -5.92 -11.08 19.04
C PRO A 117 -6.10 -11.58 17.60
N TRP A 118 -5.38 -12.64 17.22
CA TRP A 118 -5.49 -13.23 15.87
C TRP A 118 -6.83 -13.92 15.60
N GLU A 119 -7.47 -14.51 16.62
CA GLU A 119 -8.80 -15.11 16.49
C GLU A 119 -9.85 -14.02 16.25
N HIS A 120 -9.79 -12.94 17.04
CA HIS A 120 -10.71 -11.81 16.88
C HIS A 120 -10.58 -11.14 15.49
N ILE A 121 -9.36 -10.94 15.01
CA ILE A 121 -9.11 -10.43 13.65
C ILE A 121 -9.73 -11.38 12.62
N ALA A 122 -9.41 -12.66 12.66
CA ALA A 122 -9.87 -13.62 11.66
C ALA A 122 -11.40 -13.71 11.62
N GLU A 123 -12.05 -13.80 12.78
CA GLU A 123 -13.52 -13.84 12.88
C GLU A 123 -14.18 -12.58 12.31
N THR A 124 -13.62 -11.40 12.62
CA THR A 124 -14.13 -10.12 12.12
C THR A 124 -13.97 -9.99 10.60
N VAL A 125 -12.88 -10.53 10.05
CA VAL A 125 -12.56 -10.45 8.62
C VAL A 125 -13.30 -11.49 7.78
N MET A 126 -13.66 -12.63 8.37
CA MET A 126 -14.12 -13.80 7.62
C MET A 126 -15.39 -13.53 6.79
N GLN A 127 -16.43 -12.92 7.39
CA GLN A 127 -17.69 -12.64 6.70
C GLN A 127 -17.51 -11.67 5.53
N ASP A 128 -16.71 -10.63 5.73
CA ASP A 128 -16.38 -9.65 4.69
C ASP A 128 -15.55 -10.26 3.56
N LEU A 129 -14.63 -11.18 3.90
CA LEU A 129 -13.78 -11.86 2.94
C LEU A 129 -14.62 -12.74 2.01
N VAL A 130 -15.50 -13.57 2.57
CA VAL A 130 -16.40 -14.45 1.81
C VAL A 130 -17.33 -13.63 0.92
N SER A 131 -18.03 -12.65 1.49
CA SER A 131 -18.98 -11.82 0.73
C SER A 131 -18.28 -11.03 -0.39
N SER A 132 -17.12 -10.44 -0.11
CA SER A 132 -16.31 -9.77 -1.13
C SER A 132 -15.85 -10.72 -2.23
N PHE A 133 -15.47 -11.96 -1.88
CA PHE A 133 -15.01 -12.95 -2.85
C PHE A 133 -16.15 -13.46 -3.74
N GLU A 134 -17.37 -13.62 -3.22
CA GLU A 134 -18.55 -14.01 -4.01
C GLU A 134 -18.83 -13.00 -5.14
N VAL A 135 -18.70 -11.71 -4.85
CA VAL A 135 -18.82 -10.66 -5.87
C VAL A 135 -17.75 -10.86 -6.95
N VAL A 136 -16.49 -11.08 -6.56
CA VAL A 136 -15.40 -11.34 -7.53
C VAL A 136 -15.67 -12.59 -8.36
N ARG A 137 -16.18 -13.66 -7.74
CA ARG A 137 -16.47 -14.92 -8.42
C ARG A 137 -17.48 -14.72 -9.54
N SER A 138 -18.47 -13.85 -9.35
CA SER A 138 -19.46 -13.53 -10.39
C SER A 138 -18.81 -12.83 -11.60
N GLU A 139 -17.86 -11.93 -11.37
CA GLU A 139 -17.15 -11.20 -12.43
C GLU A 139 -16.17 -12.05 -13.22
N ILE A 140 -15.54 -13.04 -12.59
CA ILE A 140 -14.62 -13.97 -13.27
C ILE A 140 -15.35 -14.75 -14.38
N LYS A 141 -16.64 -15.03 -14.22
CA LYS A 141 -17.46 -15.81 -15.17
C LYS A 141 -17.90 -15.00 -16.40
N GLY A 142 -17.65 -13.68 -16.44
CA GLY A 142 -18.07 -12.81 -17.54
C GLY A 142 -17.15 -12.87 -18.77
N PRO A 143 -17.67 -12.69 -20.00
CA PRO A 143 -16.84 -12.55 -21.20
C PRO A 143 -16.07 -11.22 -21.13
N SER A 144 -14.75 -11.28 -20.91
CA SER A 144 -13.93 -10.08 -20.93
C SER A 144 -12.52 -10.35 -21.46
N PHE A 145 -11.97 -9.38 -22.19
CA PHE A 145 -10.56 -9.35 -22.63
C PHE A 145 -9.58 -9.08 -21.47
N VAL A 146 -10.08 -9.16 -20.23
CA VAL A 146 -9.36 -8.86 -19.01
C VAL A 146 -9.44 -10.06 -18.08
N ARG A 147 -8.34 -10.78 -17.95
CA ARG A 147 -8.26 -11.87 -16.98
C ARG A 147 -8.26 -11.28 -15.57
N ILE A 148 -9.32 -11.56 -14.82
CA ILE A 148 -9.45 -11.22 -13.40
C ILE A 148 -8.80 -12.33 -12.59
N LYS A 149 -7.88 -11.95 -11.69
CA LYS A 149 -7.25 -12.87 -10.73
C LYS A 149 -7.39 -12.31 -9.31
N PRO A 150 -8.21 -12.93 -8.44
CA PRO A 150 -8.28 -12.53 -7.03
C PRO A 150 -6.97 -12.85 -6.32
N MET A 151 -6.58 -11.95 -5.41
CA MET A 151 -5.40 -12.09 -4.57
C MET A 151 -5.77 -11.65 -3.15
N LEU A 152 -5.55 -12.53 -2.17
CA LEU A 152 -5.55 -12.18 -0.75
C LEU A 152 -4.10 -11.91 -0.33
N VAL A 153 -3.84 -10.70 0.16
CA VAL A 153 -2.49 -10.22 0.49
C VAL A 153 -2.48 -9.57 1.86
N ALA A 154 -1.47 -9.91 2.65
CA ALA A 154 -1.09 -9.18 3.84
C ALA A 154 0.11 -8.28 3.57
N ARG A 155 0.08 -7.08 4.15
CA ARG A 155 1.18 -6.12 4.18
C ARG A 155 1.46 -5.69 5.61
N PHE A 156 2.71 -5.34 5.88
CA PHE A 156 3.18 -4.93 7.18
C PHE A 156 3.70 -3.49 7.10
N GLY A 157 3.51 -2.72 8.17
CA GLY A 157 3.79 -1.29 8.14
C GLY A 157 3.20 -0.55 9.33
N LYS A 158 2.78 0.70 9.12
CA LYS A 158 2.09 1.51 10.14
C LYS A 158 0.84 2.19 9.62
N ASN A 159 -0.22 2.16 10.44
CA ASN A 159 -1.39 2.99 10.27
C ASN A 159 -1.08 4.42 10.72
N LEU A 160 -1.16 5.34 9.76
CA LEU A 160 -0.99 6.77 9.97
C LEU A 160 -2.32 7.48 9.79
N PHE A 161 -2.60 8.40 10.69
CA PHE A 161 -3.79 9.22 10.71
C PHE A 161 -3.41 10.65 10.34
N ARG A 162 -4.18 11.26 9.44
CA ARG A 162 -4.02 12.69 9.19
C ARG A 162 -4.72 13.50 10.27
N GLY A 163 -4.05 14.56 10.73
CA GLY A 163 -4.68 15.60 11.51
C GLY A 163 -3.71 16.50 12.23
N THR A 164 -4.27 17.49 12.92
CA THR A 164 -3.50 18.33 13.83
C THR A 164 -3.16 17.51 15.08
N PRO A 165 -1.90 17.50 15.53
CA PRO A 165 -1.59 16.91 16.82
C PRO A 165 -2.35 17.66 17.92
N PRO A 166 -2.76 16.98 19.01
CA PRO A 166 -3.22 17.70 20.19
C PRO A 166 -2.10 18.65 20.66
N PHE A 167 -2.51 19.79 21.22
CA PHE A 167 -1.68 20.88 21.77
C PHE A 167 -0.60 20.36 22.77
N PRO A 168 0.43 21.16 23.14
CA PRO A 168 1.79 20.65 23.33
C PRO A 168 1.92 19.54 24.38
N VAL A 169 2.75 18.57 23.99
CA VAL A 169 3.27 17.29 24.52
C VAL A 169 3.40 17.12 26.05
N GLU A 170 3.12 18.12 26.87
CA GLU A 170 3.35 18.12 28.32
C GLU A 170 2.07 18.05 29.17
N ALA A 171 0.89 18.16 28.56
CA ALA A 171 -0.37 17.93 29.26
C ALA A 171 -1.05 16.67 28.70
N CYS A 172 -1.38 15.75 29.62
CA CYS A 172 -2.19 14.53 29.45
C CYS A 172 -2.91 14.46 28.08
N GLY A 173 -2.44 13.55 27.21
CA GLY A 173 -2.98 13.40 25.87
C GLY A 173 -4.49 13.20 25.91
N ASP A 174 -5.22 13.98 25.11
CA ASP A 174 -6.67 13.83 24.96
C ASP A 174 -7.02 12.36 24.76
N ILE A 175 -8.01 11.87 25.50
CA ILE A 175 -8.57 10.52 25.36
C ILE A 175 -9.07 10.38 23.92
N VAL A 176 -8.28 9.72 23.08
CA VAL A 176 -8.66 9.47 21.70
C VAL A 176 -9.71 8.38 21.71
N THR A 177 -10.90 8.66 21.18
CA THR A 177 -11.94 7.64 21.04
C THR A 177 -11.78 6.91 19.71
N GLU A 178 -12.05 5.61 19.69
CA GLU A 178 -12.01 4.79 18.47
C GLU A 178 -12.90 5.39 17.37
N ASN A 179 -14.06 5.92 17.73
CA ASN A 179 -15.01 6.56 16.81
C ASN A 179 -14.42 7.81 16.13
N SER A 180 -13.63 8.61 16.85
CA SER A 180 -12.96 9.78 16.27
C SER A 180 -11.90 9.37 15.23
N LEU A 181 -11.18 8.27 15.47
CA LEU A 181 -10.19 7.73 14.54
C LEU A 181 -10.83 7.07 13.33
N LYS A 182 -11.98 6.40 13.52
CA LYS A 182 -12.75 5.79 12.43
C LYS A 182 -13.06 6.81 11.32
N GLN A 183 -13.35 8.06 11.70
CA GLN A 183 -13.71 9.15 10.79
C GLN A 183 -12.51 9.89 10.16
N ARG A 184 -11.28 9.68 10.65
CA ARG A 184 -10.09 10.34 10.09
C ARG A 184 -9.62 9.68 8.80
N LYS A 185 -8.98 10.48 7.93
CA LYS A 185 -8.26 9.96 6.77
C LYS A 185 -7.06 9.14 7.23
N LYS A 186 -6.98 7.90 6.77
CA LYS A 186 -5.96 6.92 7.15
C LYS A 186 -5.06 6.58 5.97
N LEU A 187 -3.79 6.35 6.26
CA LEU A 187 -2.79 5.86 5.35
C LEU A 187 -2.10 4.66 5.98
N PHE A 188 -1.79 3.63 5.19
CA PHE A 188 -0.93 2.55 5.64
C PHE A 188 0.43 2.72 4.97
N TYR A 189 1.44 2.98 5.78
CA TYR A 189 2.82 3.19 5.36
C TYR A 189 3.58 1.87 5.42
N THR A 190 4.04 1.38 4.27
CA THR A 190 4.58 0.01 4.09
C THR A 190 6.10 -0.06 4.08
N ASN A 191 6.79 1.07 4.22
CA ASN A 191 8.25 1.07 4.24
C ASN A 191 8.74 0.48 5.56
N LEU A 192 9.58 -0.54 5.48
CA LEU A 192 10.11 -1.27 6.63
C LEU A 192 11.61 -0.96 6.80
N PRO A 193 12.17 -1.09 8.02
CA PRO A 193 13.61 -1.05 8.19
C PRO A 193 14.31 -2.16 7.37
N SER A 194 15.39 -1.83 6.67
CA SER A 194 16.14 -2.79 5.85
C SER A 194 16.61 -4.00 6.67
N SER A 195 17.05 -3.77 7.92
CA SER A 195 17.44 -4.84 8.85
C SER A 195 16.32 -5.83 9.14
N PHE A 196 15.08 -5.37 9.21
CA PHE A 196 13.92 -6.25 9.40
C PHE A 196 13.62 -7.06 8.13
N VAL A 197 13.73 -6.46 6.95
CA VAL A 197 13.56 -7.21 5.69
C VAL A 197 14.67 -8.24 5.50
N GLU A 198 15.90 -7.94 5.90
CA GLU A 198 17.00 -8.90 5.94
C GLU A 198 16.69 -10.07 6.88
N ASP A 199 16.24 -9.79 8.10
CA ASP A 199 15.84 -10.81 9.08
C ASP A 199 14.69 -11.70 8.56
N VAL A 200 13.72 -11.10 7.87
CA VAL A 200 12.67 -11.85 7.16
C VAL A 200 13.29 -12.82 6.18
N THR A 201 14.23 -12.36 5.35
CA THR A 201 14.84 -13.18 4.30
C THR A 201 15.80 -14.26 4.79
N GLN A 202 16.40 -14.09 5.97
CA GLN A 202 17.40 -15.01 6.51
C GLN A 202 16.81 -16.00 7.51
N ARG A 203 15.91 -15.54 8.38
CA ARG A 203 15.38 -16.33 9.50
C ARG A 203 13.92 -16.72 9.29
N ILE A 204 13.01 -15.74 9.21
CA ILE A 204 11.56 -15.98 9.25
C ILE A 204 11.10 -16.88 8.11
N ILE A 205 11.61 -16.69 6.90
CA ILE A 205 11.26 -17.52 5.73
C ILE A 205 11.50 -19.01 5.98
N THR A 206 12.58 -19.36 6.67
CA THR A 206 12.89 -20.74 7.03
C THR A 206 11.94 -21.25 8.10
N GLU A 207 11.65 -20.43 9.12
CA GLU A 207 10.72 -20.77 10.22
C GLU A 207 9.31 -21.10 9.70
N ILE A 208 8.81 -20.32 8.72
CA ILE A 208 7.47 -20.51 8.14
C ILE A 208 7.45 -21.48 6.94
N GLY A 209 8.57 -22.17 6.68
CA GLY A 209 8.67 -23.22 5.67
C GLY A 209 8.52 -22.72 4.22
N LEU A 210 9.03 -21.53 3.91
CA LEU A 210 9.08 -20.98 2.56
C LEU A 210 10.43 -21.29 1.89
N SER A 211 10.40 -21.64 0.60
CA SER A 211 11.62 -21.82 -0.19
C SER A 211 11.80 -20.71 -1.22
N PHE A 212 13.04 -20.37 -1.52
CA PHE A 212 13.38 -19.38 -2.55
C PHE A 212 12.87 -19.84 -3.92
N GLU A 213 12.19 -18.94 -4.63
CA GLU A 213 11.67 -19.17 -5.98
C GLU A 213 12.59 -18.51 -7.01
N ASP A 214 12.68 -17.18 -6.96
CA ASP A 214 13.53 -16.39 -7.84
C ASP A 214 13.74 -14.97 -7.31
N GLU A 215 14.67 -14.28 -7.95
CA GLU A 215 14.82 -12.84 -7.84
C GLU A 215 14.39 -12.19 -9.16
N LYS A 216 13.66 -11.08 -9.06
CA LYS A 216 13.21 -10.31 -10.22
C LYS A 216 13.56 -8.85 -10.08
N ASP A 217 14.49 -8.42 -10.93
CA ASP A 217 14.72 -7.03 -11.28
C ASP A 217 13.78 -6.64 -12.43
N ARG A 218 12.91 -5.64 -12.21
CA ARG A 218 11.96 -5.17 -13.22
C ARG A 218 11.72 -3.68 -13.12
N TYR A 219 11.45 -3.08 -14.27
CA TYR A 219 10.96 -1.72 -14.38
C TYR A 219 9.44 -1.72 -14.55
N ILE A 220 8.77 -0.79 -13.89
CA ILE A 220 7.33 -0.61 -13.97
C ILE A 220 7.07 0.81 -14.44
N VAL A 221 6.38 0.95 -15.57
CA VAL A 221 5.96 2.25 -16.11
C VAL A 221 4.45 2.37 -15.95
N LEU A 222 4.01 3.46 -15.32
CA LEU A 222 2.60 3.78 -15.12
C LEU A 222 2.17 4.78 -16.18
N LEU A 223 1.12 4.44 -16.93
CA LEU A 223 0.55 5.28 -17.97
C LEU A 223 -0.87 5.68 -17.62
N SER A 224 -1.22 6.93 -17.88
CA SER A 224 -2.62 7.36 -17.96
C SER A 224 -3.14 7.18 -19.38
N ASP A 225 -4.40 6.78 -19.49
CA ASP A 225 -5.13 6.72 -20.76
C ASP A 225 -6.17 7.85 -20.77
N LYS A 226 -5.99 8.88 -21.61
CA LYS A 226 -6.92 10.02 -21.67
C LYS A 226 -8.33 9.62 -22.12
N SER A 227 -8.48 8.50 -22.82
CA SER A 227 -9.80 7.95 -23.17
C SER A 227 -10.49 7.28 -21.97
N ARG A 228 -9.73 6.93 -20.92
CA ARG A 228 -10.20 6.23 -19.72
C ARG A 228 -9.51 6.81 -18.48
N PRO A 229 -9.90 8.02 -18.02
CA PRO A 229 -9.19 8.75 -16.97
C PRO A 229 -9.11 8.01 -15.62
N ASP A 230 -10.03 7.07 -15.37
CA ASP A 230 -10.05 6.26 -14.14
C ASP A 230 -9.14 5.03 -14.20
N VAL A 231 -8.57 4.74 -15.36
CA VAL A 231 -7.72 3.57 -15.59
C VAL A 231 -6.26 4.01 -15.66
N THR A 232 -5.44 3.41 -14.80
CA THR A 232 -3.98 3.45 -14.93
C THR A 232 -3.53 2.14 -15.54
N ILE A 233 -2.69 2.23 -16.57
CA ILE A 233 -2.08 1.09 -17.23
C ILE A 233 -0.69 0.90 -16.62
N THR A 234 -0.41 -0.31 -16.15
CA THR A 234 0.85 -0.71 -15.54
C THR A 234 1.61 -1.59 -16.53
N CYS A 235 2.70 -1.06 -17.07
CA CYS A 235 3.58 -1.74 -18.00
C CYS A 235 4.79 -2.31 -17.24
N LYS A 236 4.93 -3.63 -17.22
CA LYS A 236 6.09 -4.30 -16.61
C LYS A 236 7.10 -4.65 -17.68
N CYS A 237 8.33 -4.21 -17.45
CA CYS A 237 9.40 -4.27 -18.41
C CYS A 237 10.63 -4.96 -17.81
N ASN A 238 11.34 -5.70 -18.65
CA ASN A 238 12.69 -6.20 -18.37
C ASN A 238 13.71 -5.31 -19.08
N VAL A 239 14.98 -5.44 -18.71
CA VAL A 239 16.09 -4.80 -19.43
C VAL A 239 16.73 -5.81 -20.36
N ILE A 240 16.76 -5.50 -21.66
CA ILE A 240 17.60 -6.20 -22.63
C ILE A 240 19.03 -5.69 -22.42
N LYS A 241 19.88 -6.52 -21.80
CA LYS A 241 21.24 -6.13 -21.41
C LYS A 241 22.12 -5.70 -22.58
N ALA A 242 21.96 -6.34 -23.74
CA ALA A 242 22.76 -6.04 -24.94
C ALA A 242 22.56 -4.59 -25.43
N ASP A 243 21.31 -4.12 -25.39
CA ASP A 243 20.92 -2.84 -26.00
C ASP A 243 20.70 -1.73 -24.97
N GLN A 244 20.72 -2.06 -23.67
CA GLN A 244 20.31 -1.18 -22.57
C GLN A 244 18.91 -0.58 -22.78
N ARG A 245 17.97 -1.41 -23.26
CA ARG A 245 16.59 -0.99 -23.56
C ARG A 245 15.57 -1.76 -22.75
N LEU A 246 14.43 -1.12 -22.52
CA LEU A 246 13.28 -1.76 -21.90
C LEU A 246 12.53 -2.63 -22.92
N GLU A 247 12.20 -3.85 -22.49
CA GLU A 247 11.30 -4.75 -23.19
C GLU A 247 10.03 -4.95 -22.37
N LEU A 248 8.89 -4.60 -22.96
CA LEU A 248 7.58 -4.82 -22.35
C LEU A 248 7.20 -6.30 -22.42
N TYR A 249 6.99 -6.94 -21.26
CA TYR A 249 6.55 -8.34 -21.22
C TYR A 249 5.14 -8.52 -20.62
N LYS A 250 4.61 -7.51 -19.92
CA LYS A 250 3.28 -7.60 -19.33
C LYS A 250 2.60 -6.24 -19.17
N VAL A 251 1.31 -6.20 -19.48
CA VAL A 251 0.45 -5.05 -19.23
C VAL A 251 -0.68 -5.45 -18.27
N GLU A 252 -0.84 -4.68 -17.22
CA GLU A 252 -1.90 -4.83 -16.23
C GLU A 252 -2.70 -3.51 -16.16
N LEU A 253 -4.00 -3.60 -15.92
CA LEU A 253 -4.76 -2.42 -15.48
C LEU A 253 -4.62 -2.29 -13.97
N ASN A 254 -4.97 -1.12 -13.45
CA ASN A 254 -5.04 -0.90 -12.01
C ASN A 254 -5.81 -2.03 -11.31
N PRO A 255 -5.22 -2.61 -10.24
CA PRO A 255 -5.94 -3.59 -9.46
C PRO A 255 -7.15 -2.94 -8.80
N VAL A 256 -8.16 -3.75 -8.52
CA VAL A 256 -9.41 -3.29 -7.90
C VAL A 256 -9.53 -3.90 -6.52
N ARG A 257 -9.54 -3.06 -5.48
CA ARG A 257 -9.80 -3.47 -4.10
C ARG A 257 -11.23 -3.95 -3.93
N ARG A 258 -11.39 -4.96 -3.09
CA ARG A 258 -12.67 -5.57 -2.71
C ARG A 258 -12.85 -5.52 -1.21
N LEU A 259 -11.78 -5.83 -0.49
CA LEU A 259 -11.71 -5.74 0.95
C LEU A 259 -10.36 -5.14 1.34
N VAL A 260 -10.37 -4.20 2.29
CA VAL A 260 -9.17 -3.71 2.98
C VAL A 260 -9.47 -3.66 4.47
N VAL A 261 -8.67 -4.36 5.26
CA VAL A 261 -8.76 -4.38 6.71
C VAL A 261 -7.43 -3.93 7.27
N ASP A 262 -7.45 -2.76 7.90
CA ASP A 262 -6.29 -2.19 8.58
C ASP A 262 -6.36 -2.55 10.07
N VAL A 263 -5.31 -3.17 10.60
CA VAL A 263 -5.25 -3.62 11.98
C VAL A 263 -4.13 -2.90 12.69
N SER A 264 -4.48 -2.01 13.61
CA SER A 264 -3.54 -1.37 14.53
C SER A 264 -3.22 -2.31 15.69
N CYS A 265 -1.97 -2.77 15.74
CA CYS A 265 -1.51 -3.79 16.70
C CYS A 265 -0.75 -3.11 17.83
N LEU A 266 -1.46 -2.75 18.90
CA LEU A 266 -1.00 -1.80 19.91
C LEU A 266 0.14 -2.35 20.81
N ASN A 267 0.27 -3.66 20.93
CA ASN A 267 1.36 -4.33 21.64
C ASN A 267 2.50 -4.80 20.72
N LYS A 268 2.49 -4.39 19.45
CA LYS A 268 3.46 -4.78 18.44
C LYS A 268 4.15 -3.57 17.83
N ASP A 269 5.34 -3.81 17.25
CA ASP A 269 6.13 -2.76 16.63
C ASP A 269 5.56 -2.35 15.27
N LEU A 270 4.77 -3.21 14.62
CA LEU A 270 4.17 -3.01 13.31
C LEU A 270 2.67 -3.28 13.34
N ASP A 271 1.97 -2.62 12.42
CA ASP A 271 0.58 -2.86 12.08
C ASP A 271 0.48 -3.76 10.84
N MET A 272 -0.71 -4.31 10.61
CA MET A 272 -0.99 -5.20 9.49
C MET A 272 -2.14 -4.65 8.64
N ARG A 273 -2.06 -4.87 7.32
CA ARG A 273 -3.16 -4.64 6.39
C ARG A 273 -3.46 -5.93 5.62
N LEU A 274 -4.70 -6.42 5.73
CA LEU A 274 -5.22 -7.52 4.91
C LEU A 274 -6.03 -6.96 3.75
N MET A 275 -5.82 -7.48 2.55
CA MET A 275 -6.47 -6.99 1.35
C MET A 275 -6.91 -8.12 0.43
N LEU A 276 -8.18 -8.11 0.03
CA LEU A 276 -8.63 -8.82 -1.17
C LEU A 276 -8.68 -7.82 -2.32
N PHE A 277 -7.96 -8.12 -3.40
CA PHE A 277 -8.04 -7.33 -4.63
C PHE A 277 -7.95 -8.19 -5.88
N ASN A 278 -8.43 -7.63 -6.98
CA ASN A 278 -8.43 -8.25 -8.29
C ASN A 278 -7.29 -7.67 -9.12
N LYS A 279 -6.34 -8.52 -9.53
CA LYS A 279 -5.44 -8.18 -10.63
C LYS A 279 -6.21 -8.28 -11.94
N ARG A 280 -6.11 -7.23 -12.75
CA ARG A 280 -6.77 -7.12 -14.06
C ARG A 280 -5.70 -7.18 -15.14
N ILE A 281 -5.52 -8.35 -15.74
CA ILE A 281 -4.48 -8.60 -16.74
C ILE A 281 -5.11 -8.50 -18.12
N LEU A 282 -4.61 -7.61 -18.97
CA LEU A 282 -5.08 -7.52 -20.36
C LEU A 282 -4.58 -8.77 -21.12
N THR A 283 -5.50 -9.56 -21.67
CA THR A 283 -5.14 -10.73 -22.48
C THR A 283 -4.99 -10.39 -23.96
N ALA A 284 -5.66 -9.34 -24.41
CA ALA A 284 -5.51 -8.76 -25.73
C ALA A 284 -5.45 -7.23 -25.61
N ILE A 285 -4.59 -6.62 -26.41
CA ILE A 285 -4.47 -5.17 -26.57
C ILE A 285 -4.61 -4.91 -28.06
N ASP A 286 -5.39 -3.90 -28.45
CA ASP A 286 -5.47 -3.51 -29.86
C ASP A 286 -4.09 -3.09 -30.39
N GLU A 287 -3.78 -3.43 -31.65
CA GLU A 287 -2.44 -3.20 -32.20
C GLU A 287 -2.03 -1.72 -32.18
N ASN A 288 -2.98 -0.78 -32.32
CA ASN A 288 -2.68 0.65 -32.22
C ASN A 288 -2.24 1.05 -30.80
N ALA A 289 -2.97 0.61 -29.77
CA ALA A 289 -2.59 0.83 -28.37
C ALA A 289 -1.27 0.13 -28.02
N LYS A 290 -1.07 -1.10 -28.52
CA LYS A 290 0.16 -1.85 -28.31
C LYS A 290 1.36 -1.12 -28.90
N ASN A 291 1.26 -0.63 -30.14
CA ASN A 291 2.32 0.17 -30.77
C ASN A 291 2.58 1.47 -30.00
N SER A 292 1.52 2.19 -29.62
CA SER A 292 1.65 3.44 -28.86
C SER A 292 2.33 3.24 -27.51
N ILE A 293 1.96 2.19 -26.78
CA ILE A 293 2.58 1.81 -25.50
C ILE A 293 4.02 1.34 -25.73
N SER A 294 4.27 0.52 -26.76
CA SER A 294 5.62 0.05 -27.09
C SER A 294 6.54 1.23 -27.38
N ASP A 295 6.13 2.19 -28.20
CA ASP A 295 6.91 3.39 -28.51
C ASP A 295 7.27 4.19 -27.25
N LEU A 296 6.33 4.33 -26.32
CA LEU A 296 6.58 4.95 -25.01
C LEU A 296 7.65 4.22 -24.22
N ILE A 297 7.53 2.90 -24.08
CA ILE A 297 8.49 2.08 -23.34
C ILE A 297 9.86 2.11 -24.01
N THR A 298 9.90 1.99 -25.32
CA THR A 298 11.13 1.96 -26.12
C THR A 298 11.85 3.32 -26.16
N SER A 299 11.14 4.42 -25.94
CA SER A 299 11.72 5.78 -25.82
C SER A 299 12.29 6.10 -24.43
N ALA A 300 12.05 5.23 -23.44
CA ALA A 300 12.63 5.37 -22.11
C ALA A 300 14.15 5.19 -22.16
N VAL A 301 14.86 5.96 -21.35
CA VAL A 301 16.30 5.84 -21.15
C VAL A 301 16.57 5.42 -19.73
N LEU A 302 17.36 4.37 -19.55
CA LEU A 302 17.86 3.93 -18.25
C LEU A 302 18.78 5.00 -17.67
N ASP A 303 18.52 5.41 -16.44
CA ASP A 303 19.33 6.41 -15.73
C ASP A 303 19.27 6.10 -14.23
N SER A 304 20.32 5.45 -13.71
CA SER A 304 20.42 5.10 -12.29
C SER A 304 20.56 6.31 -11.37
N ASN A 305 20.79 7.52 -11.92
CA ASN A 305 20.95 8.73 -11.12
C ASN A 305 19.62 9.44 -10.84
N VAL A 306 18.49 8.92 -11.33
CA VAL A 306 17.16 9.48 -11.08
C VAL A 306 16.28 8.46 -10.38
N LYS A 307 15.36 8.94 -9.52
CA LYS A 307 14.40 8.08 -8.84
C LYS A 307 13.55 7.31 -9.84
N GLY A 308 13.34 6.02 -9.58
CA GLY A 308 12.67 5.09 -10.47
C GLY A 308 13.52 4.60 -11.66
N GLY A 309 14.78 5.04 -11.76
CA GLY A 309 15.78 4.53 -12.69
C GLY A 309 15.53 4.82 -14.18
N LEU A 310 14.53 5.64 -14.51
CA LEU A 310 14.12 5.94 -15.89
C LEU A 310 13.98 7.43 -16.15
N ARG A 311 14.24 7.83 -17.40
CA ARG A 311 13.92 9.17 -17.89
C ARG A 311 13.41 9.11 -19.32
N TRP A 312 12.61 10.11 -19.69
CA TRP A 312 12.19 10.31 -21.07
C TRP A 312 12.83 11.58 -21.64
N PRO A 313 13.25 11.56 -22.91
CA PRO A 313 13.59 12.79 -23.63
C PRO A 313 12.40 13.76 -23.64
N LEU A 314 12.69 15.05 -23.80
CA LEU A 314 11.65 16.09 -23.81
C LEU A 314 10.59 15.79 -24.88
N GLY A 315 9.32 15.80 -24.48
CA GLY A 315 8.18 15.51 -25.37
C GLY A 315 7.98 14.03 -25.72
N LYS A 316 8.81 13.11 -25.19
CA LYS A 316 8.68 11.66 -25.43
C LYS A 316 7.97 10.90 -24.32
N ALA A 317 7.59 11.57 -23.23
CA ALA A 317 6.80 10.99 -22.14
C ALA A 317 5.29 10.85 -22.48
N SER A 318 4.92 11.03 -23.75
CA SER A 318 3.57 10.86 -24.27
C SER A 318 3.63 10.24 -25.66
N SER A 319 2.64 9.40 -25.99
CA SER A 319 2.45 8.87 -27.34
C SER A 319 1.06 9.22 -27.84
N GLY A 320 1.06 9.98 -28.96
CA GLY A 320 -0.11 10.68 -29.46
C GLY A 320 -0.78 11.55 -28.40
N ASP A 321 -2.10 11.71 -28.53
CA ASP A 321 -2.91 12.44 -27.54
C ASP A 321 -3.48 11.53 -26.45
N ARG A 322 -3.23 10.22 -26.50
CA ARG A 322 -3.93 9.24 -25.66
C ARG A 322 -3.16 8.82 -24.42
N TYR A 323 -1.87 8.49 -24.55
CA TYR A 323 -1.11 7.91 -23.45
C TYR A 323 -0.02 8.86 -22.95
N SER A 324 0.11 8.98 -21.64
CA SER A 324 1.18 9.74 -21.00
C SER A 324 1.73 9.01 -19.79
N VAL A 325 3.04 9.09 -19.59
CA VAL A 325 3.71 8.52 -18.42
C VAL A 325 3.36 9.34 -17.18
N VAL A 326 2.84 8.68 -16.15
CA VAL A 326 2.44 9.31 -14.87
C VAL A 326 3.26 8.83 -13.67
N GLY A 327 4.04 7.76 -13.84
CA GLY A 327 5.00 7.32 -12.85
C GLY A 327 5.90 6.20 -13.38
N MET A 328 6.97 5.92 -12.65
CA MET A 328 7.95 4.88 -12.99
C MET A 328 8.60 4.34 -11.73
N TRP A 329 8.77 3.02 -11.67
CA TRP A 329 9.42 2.33 -10.56
C TRP A 329 10.50 1.40 -11.08
N HIS A 330 11.58 1.30 -10.31
CA HIS A 330 12.55 0.22 -10.40
C HIS A 330 12.39 -0.66 -9.17
N THR A 331 12.14 -1.95 -9.38
CA THR A 331 11.87 -2.88 -8.27
C THR A 331 12.73 -4.13 -8.38
N ILE A 332 13.38 -4.47 -7.28
CA ILE A 332 14.11 -5.73 -7.09
C ILE A 332 13.34 -6.53 -6.06
N SER A 333 12.83 -7.70 -6.45
CA SER A 333 11.99 -8.52 -5.57
C SER A 333 12.52 -9.93 -5.44
N LYS A 334 12.81 -10.36 -4.21
CA LYS A 334 13.09 -11.75 -3.86
C LYS A 334 11.78 -12.44 -3.52
N ARG A 335 11.51 -13.56 -4.19
CA ARG A 335 10.26 -14.31 -4.02
C ARG A 335 10.51 -15.67 -3.40
N TYR A 336 9.62 -16.01 -2.49
CA TYR A 336 9.66 -17.25 -1.75
C TYR A 336 8.26 -17.86 -1.74
N LYS A 337 8.15 -19.18 -1.78
CA LYS A 337 6.84 -19.85 -1.81
C LYS A 337 6.87 -21.20 -1.13
N ASN A 338 5.69 -21.66 -0.79
CA ASN A 338 5.39 -23.07 -0.55
C ASN A 338 4.05 -23.39 -1.26
N SER A 339 3.38 -24.47 -0.85
CA SER A 339 2.10 -24.89 -1.42
C SER A 339 0.96 -23.90 -1.14
N SER A 340 0.93 -23.25 0.02
CA SER A 340 -0.20 -22.43 0.50
C SER A 340 0.05 -20.93 0.41
N MET A 341 1.30 -20.47 0.33
CA MET A 341 1.62 -19.05 0.38
C MET A 341 2.81 -18.67 -0.51
N LYS A 342 2.93 -17.36 -0.76
CA LYS A 342 4.08 -16.75 -1.42
C LYS A 342 4.43 -15.46 -0.71
N LEU A 343 5.69 -15.27 -0.33
CA LEU A 343 6.22 -14.02 0.18
C LEU A 343 7.03 -13.31 -0.91
N GLU A 344 6.94 -11.98 -0.94
CA GLU A 344 7.74 -11.12 -1.80
C GLU A 344 8.37 -10.02 -0.93
N ALA A 345 9.69 -10.10 -0.76
CA ALA A 345 10.50 -9.03 -0.17
C ALA A 345 11.00 -8.15 -1.31
N ARG A 346 10.72 -6.84 -1.26
CA ARG A 346 10.89 -5.93 -2.39
C ARG A 346 11.59 -4.65 -1.95
N HIS A 347 12.71 -4.38 -2.62
CA HIS A 347 13.25 -3.03 -2.75
C HIS A 347 12.54 -2.32 -3.90
N ALA A 348 12.03 -1.11 -3.66
CA ALA A 348 11.32 -0.34 -4.67
C ALA A 348 11.75 1.12 -4.65
N ASP A 349 12.38 1.56 -5.73
CA ASP A 349 12.64 2.98 -6.02
C ASP A 349 11.52 3.50 -6.93
N ARG A 350 10.78 4.49 -6.46
CA ARG A 350 9.58 5.00 -7.12
C ARG A 350 9.70 6.47 -7.43
N PHE A 351 9.09 6.87 -8.55
CA PHE A 351 8.85 8.27 -8.88
C PHE A 351 7.46 8.45 -9.49
N GLU A 352 6.68 9.40 -8.96
CA GLU A 352 5.37 9.77 -9.47
C GLU A 352 5.38 11.23 -9.95
N PHE A 353 4.92 11.47 -11.18
CA PHE A 353 4.93 12.81 -11.78
C PHE A 353 3.90 13.75 -11.15
N GLY A 354 2.74 13.20 -10.76
CA GLY A 354 1.59 14.00 -10.31
C GLY A 354 1.86 14.83 -9.06
N ASN A 355 2.76 14.37 -8.20
CA ASN A 355 3.17 15.06 -6.97
C ASN A 355 4.69 15.36 -6.95
N SER A 356 5.41 15.05 -8.04
CA SER A 356 6.88 15.20 -8.15
C SER A 356 7.65 14.56 -6.98
N HIS A 357 7.07 13.54 -6.35
CA HIS A 357 7.69 12.83 -5.24
C HIS A 357 8.23 11.48 -5.71
N GLY A 358 9.36 11.12 -5.13
CA GLY A 358 9.88 9.78 -5.26
C GLY A 358 10.37 9.26 -3.91
N GLU A 359 10.33 7.97 -3.74
CA GLU A 359 10.59 7.28 -2.49
C GLU A 359 11.26 5.94 -2.77
N VAL A 360 12.24 5.60 -1.95
CA VAL A 360 12.85 4.27 -1.92
C VAL A 360 12.30 3.57 -0.69
N THR A 361 11.72 2.39 -0.86
CA THR A 361 11.14 1.63 0.23
C THR A 361 11.60 0.18 0.23
N GLU A 362 11.69 -0.39 1.42
CA GLU A 362 11.73 -1.83 1.62
C GLU A 362 10.33 -2.34 2.03
N GLU A 363 9.82 -3.36 1.35
CA GLU A 363 8.46 -3.87 1.56
C GLU A 363 8.44 -5.39 1.67
N VAL A 364 7.53 -5.90 2.49
CA VAL A 364 7.21 -7.33 2.55
C VAL A 364 5.72 -7.52 2.26
N GLU A 365 5.42 -8.36 1.28
CA GLU A 365 4.05 -8.77 0.94
C GLU A 365 3.88 -10.28 1.06
N LEU A 366 2.89 -10.72 1.81
CA LEU A 366 2.53 -12.13 1.93
C LEU A 366 1.23 -12.41 1.16
N TYR A 367 1.28 -13.38 0.25
CA TYR A 367 0.15 -13.79 -0.58
C TYR A 367 -0.41 -15.12 -0.08
N LEU A 368 -1.65 -15.11 0.41
CA LEU A 368 -2.34 -16.27 1.00
C LEU A 368 -3.06 -17.07 -0.09
N LYS A 369 -2.30 -17.86 -0.86
CA LYS A 369 -2.81 -18.60 -2.03
C LYS A 369 -3.74 -19.74 -1.65
N GLY A 370 -3.46 -20.44 -0.55
CA GLY A 370 -4.25 -21.57 -0.07
C GLY A 370 -5.68 -21.15 0.24
N ILE A 371 -5.86 -20.04 0.97
CA ILE A 371 -7.18 -19.48 1.27
C ILE A 371 -7.94 -19.12 -0.01
N ILE A 372 -7.27 -18.51 -1.00
CA ILE A 372 -7.90 -18.21 -2.30
C ILE A 372 -8.29 -19.49 -3.03
N SER A 373 -7.47 -20.54 -2.99
CA SER A 373 -7.79 -21.85 -3.60
C SER A 373 -9.01 -22.49 -2.93
N GLU A 374 -9.10 -22.47 -1.60
CA GLU A 374 -10.26 -22.97 -0.87
C GLU A 374 -11.51 -22.14 -1.16
N LEU A 375 -11.38 -20.82 -1.21
CA LEU A 375 -12.47 -19.93 -1.65
C LEU A 375 -12.90 -20.21 -3.09
N HIS A 376 -12.07 -20.82 -3.94
CA HIS A 376 -12.49 -21.27 -5.27
C HIS A 376 -13.21 -22.64 -5.24
N GLY A 377 -12.87 -23.52 -4.29
CA GLY A 377 -13.53 -24.80 -4.09
C GLY A 377 -14.98 -24.62 -3.67
N GLN A 378 -15.93 -25.19 -4.41
CA GLN A 378 -17.37 -25.07 -4.11
C GLN A 378 -17.82 -25.94 -2.93
N SER A 379 -16.92 -26.74 -2.33
CA SER A 379 -17.27 -27.89 -1.48
C SER A 379 -16.77 -27.83 -0.03
N VAL A 380 -16.05 -26.77 0.37
CA VAL A 380 -15.46 -26.71 1.71
C VAL A 380 -16.26 -25.76 2.59
N GLY A 381 -16.65 -26.24 3.77
CA GLY A 381 -17.39 -25.45 4.75
C GLY A 381 -16.60 -24.18 5.13
N THR A 382 -17.33 -23.10 5.40
CA THR A 382 -16.78 -21.81 5.87
C THR A 382 -15.82 -21.97 7.05
N ASP A 383 -15.99 -23.02 7.84
CA ASP A 383 -15.18 -23.33 9.02
C ASP A 383 -13.71 -23.59 8.67
N SER A 384 -13.44 -24.34 7.59
CA SER A 384 -12.06 -24.61 7.17
C SER A 384 -11.32 -23.35 6.72
N ILE A 385 -12.00 -22.46 5.98
CA ILE A 385 -11.41 -21.19 5.55
C ILE A 385 -11.17 -20.27 6.75
N SER A 386 -12.09 -20.28 7.73
CA SER A 386 -11.93 -19.57 8.99
C SER A 386 -10.69 -20.05 9.74
N ASP A 387 -10.49 -21.36 9.86
CA ASP A 387 -9.32 -21.93 10.54
C ASP A 387 -8.02 -21.57 9.82
N MET A 388 -7.98 -21.68 8.48
CA MET A 388 -6.83 -21.24 7.69
C MET A 388 -6.52 -19.75 7.86
N LEU A 389 -7.56 -18.91 7.97
CA LEU A 389 -7.38 -17.48 8.21
C LEU A 389 -6.84 -17.22 9.61
N LYS A 390 -7.36 -17.92 10.64
CA LYS A 390 -6.85 -17.85 12.02
C LYS A 390 -5.38 -18.22 12.09
N ASP A 391 -5.00 -19.35 11.48
CA ASP A 391 -3.61 -19.82 11.45
C ASP A 391 -2.69 -18.85 10.71
N ALA A 392 -3.14 -18.31 9.56
CA ALA A 392 -2.37 -17.32 8.82
C ALA A 392 -2.16 -16.03 9.64
N VAL A 393 -3.21 -15.53 10.29
CA VAL A 393 -3.12 -14.30 11.12
C VAL A 393 -2.25 -14.53 12.36
N LYS A 394 -2.34 -15.70 12.99
CA LYS A 394 -1.46 -16.08 14.09
C LYS A 394 0.00 -16.09 13.67
N MET A 395 0.33 -16.74 12.56
CA MET A 395 1.69 -16.75 12.02
C MET A 395 2.19 -15.33 11.71
N MET A 396 1.35 -14.49 11.10
CA MET A 396 1.71 -13.09 10.85
C MET A 396 1.98 -12.33 12.16
N TRP A 397 1.15 -12.55 13.17
CA TRP A 397 1.29 -11.93 14.50
C TRP A 397 2.59 -12.31 15.21
N GLU A 398 3.00 -13.56 15.09
CA GLU A 398 4.18 -14.12 15.74
C GLU A 398 5.48 -13.66 15.05
N HIS A 399 5.52 -13.69 13.71
CA HIS A 399 6.77 -13.49 12.98
C HIS A 399 6.94 -12.10 12.35
N PHE A 400 5.87 -11.39 11.98
CA PHE A 400 5.97 -10.19 11.13
C PHE A 400 5.66 -8.87 11.83
N LEU A 401 5.14 -8.90 13.07
CA LEU A 401 4.69 -7.68 13.74
C LEU A 401 5.69 -7.10 14.76
N SER A 402 6.82 -7.77 14.99
CA SER A 402 7.87 -7.32 15.89
C SER A 402 9.17 -7.13 15.11
N CYS A 403 9.60 -5.87 14.93
CA CYS A 403 10.82 -5.53 14.19
C CYS A 403 11.95 -4.99 15.08
N GLY A 404 11.72 -4.84 16.39
CA GLY A 404 12.73 -4.42 17.37
C GLY A 404 13.11 -2.94 17.30
N TYR A 405 12.59 -2.19 16.33
CA TYR A 405 12.84 -0.77 16.11
C TYR A 405 11.54 -0.06 15.71
N PRO A 406 11.35 1.22 16.08
CA PRO A 406 10.23 2.01 15.58
C PRO A 406 10.38 2.23 14.06
N VAL A 407 9.32 1.94 13.31
CA VAL A 407 9.29 2.04 11.83
C VAL A 407 9.02 3.45 11.33
N VAL A 408 8.54 4.33 12.21
CA VAL A 408 8.19 5.71 11.87
C VAL A 408 8.50 6.66 13.02
#